data_AF-A0A848FDV7-F1
#
_entry.id   AF-A0A848FDV7-F1
#
_cell.length_a   1.000
_cell.length_b   1.000
_cell.length_c   1.000
_cell.angle_alpha   90.00
_cell.angle_beta   90.00
_cell.angle_gamma   90.00
#
_symmetry.space_group_name_H-M   'P 1'
#
loop_
_entity.id
_entity.type
_entity.pdbx_description
1 polymer ?
#
loop_
_entity_poly.entity_id
_entity_poly.type
_entity_poly.pdbx_seq_one_letter_code
_entity_poly.pdbx_strand_id
1 'polypeptide(L)' 'MGSEPSDQLAVTIRIEPKDAGRFGAIVQQLERLGASELAPHPRLGIINCNLPAGQLEASREVEGVASVRQERSYGVRSH' A
#
# COMPACT_ATOMS: atom_id res chain seq x y z
N MET A 1 -14.22 9.37 -23.62
CA MET A 1 -13.70 8.28 -22.77
C MET A 1 -12.44 8.83 -22.11
N GLY A 2 -12.61 9.56 -21.02
CA GLY A 2 -11.50 10.19 -20.31
C GLY A 2 -10.91 9.15 -19.38
N SER A 3 -9.67 8.74 -19.61
CA SER A 3 -8.90 8.08 -18.57
C SER A 3 -8.70 9.12 -17.47
N GLU A 4 -9.50 9.04 -16.41
CA GLU A 4 -9.21 9.72 -15.17
C GLU A 4 -7.75 9.38 -14.81
N PRO A 5 -6.91 10.35 -14.42
CA PRO A 5 -5.62 9.99 -13.85
C PRO A 5 -5.96 9.08 -12.67
N SER A 6 -5.58 7.80 -12.74
CA SER A 6 -5.61 6.94 -11.56
C SER A 6 -4.66 7.59 -10.58
N ASP A 7 -5.21 8.39 -9.68
CA ASP A 7 -4.50 9.06 -8.60
C ASP A 7 -4.03 7.93 -7.67
N GLN A 8 -2.88 7.36 -8.04
CA GLN A 8 -2.25 6.30 -7.29
C GLN A 8 -1.34 6.95 -6.25
N LEU A 9 -1.52 6.54 -5.01
CA LEU A 9 -0.76 6.99 -3.88
C LEU A 9 0.30 5.95 -3.58
N ALA A 10 1.57 6.37 -3.58
CA ALA A 10 2.63 5.59 -2.99
C ALA A 10 2.35 5.45 -1.49
N VAL A 11 2.32 4.22 -0.99
CA VAL A 11 2.06 3.91 0.41
C VAL A 11 3.05 2.87 0.95
N THR A 12 3.33 2.98 2.23
CA THR A 12 3.96 1.96 3.06
C THR A 12 2.91 1.38 3.99
N ILE A 13 2.65 0.09 3.86
CA ILE A 13 1.73 -0.68 4.69
C ILE A 13 2.55 -1.48 5.69
N ARG A 14 2.30 -1.28 6.98
CA ARG A 14 2.93 -2.06 8.06
C ARG A 14 2.04 -3.23 8.45
N ILE A 15 2.64 -4.40 8.59
CA ILE A 15 1.96 -5.64 8.95
C ILE A 15 2.09 -5.88 10.46
N GLU A 16 1.02 -6.41 11.06
CA GLU A 16 1.00 -6.86 12.44
C GLU A 16 2.08 -7.93 12.69
N PRO A 17 2.87 -7.86 13.77
CA PRO A 17 3.93 -8.85 14.03
C PRO A 17 3.44 -10.30 14.09
N LYS A 18 2.22 -10.51 14.61
CA LYS A 18 1.57 -11.82 14.68
C LYS A 18 1.18 -12.38 13.30
N ASP A 19 1.01 -11.51 12.30
CA ASP A 19 0.61 -11.84 10.94
C ASP A 19 1.80 -11.80 9.96
N ALA A 20 3.04 -11.70 10.46
CA ALA A 20 4.26 -11.69 9.63
C ALA A 20 4.44 -12.95 8.75
N GLY A 21 3.80 -14.07 9.10
CA GLY A 21 3.76 -15.28 8.26
C GLY A 21 2.73 -15.21 7.11
N ARG A 22 1.84 -14.21 7.10
CA ARG A 22 0.71 -14.09 6.18
C ARG A 22 0.91 -13.06 5.07
N PHE A 23 2.15 -12.60 4.85
CA PHE A 23 2.47 -11.60 3.82
C PHE A 23 1.87 -11.93 2.45
N GLY A 24 1.93 -13.19 2.00
CA GLY A 24 1.36 -13.58 0.71
C GLY A 24 -0.16 -13.38 0.65
N ALA A 25 -0.89 -13.69 1.72
CA ALA A 25 -2.34 -13.48 1.78
C ALA A 25 -2.69 -11.99 1.80
N ILE A 26 -1.91 -11.19 2.53
CA ILE A 26 -2.10 -9.73 2.61
C ILE A 26 -1.81 -9.08 1.24
N VAL A 27 -0.74 -9.49 0.56
CA VAL A 27 -0.43 -9.04 -0.81
C VAL A 27 -1.60 -9.32 -1.75
N GLN A 28 -2.16 -10.53 -1.75
CA GLN A 28 -3.32 -10.86 -2.59
C GLN A 28 -4.56 -10.00 -2.28
N GLN A 29 -4.79 -9.64 -1.01
CA GLN A 29 -5.89 -8.74 -0.65
C GLN A 29 -5.63 -7.32 -1.16
N LEU A 30 -4.40 -6.83 -1.07
CA LEU A 30 -4.01 -5.52 -1.61
C LEU A 30 -4.13 -5.48 -3.14
N GLU A 31 -3.74 -6.55 -3.85
CA GLU A 31 -3.94 -6.66 -5.31
C GLU A 31 -5.43 -6.54 -5.70
N ARG A 32 -6.33 -7.14 -4.91
CA ARG A 32 -7.79 -7.02 -5.13
C ARG A 32 -8.34 -5.62 -4.90
N LEU A 33 -7.66 -4.82 -4.07
CA LEU A 33 -7.95 -3.39 -3.89
C LEU A 33 -7.35 -2.54 -5.02
N GLY A 34 -6.71 -3.16 -6.01
CA GLY A 34 -6.08 -2.45 -7.13
C GLY A 34 -4.68 -1.94 -6.81
N ALA A 35 -4.03 -2.46 -5.76
CA ALA A 35 -2.64 -2.11 -5.48
C ALA A 35 -1.73 -2.57 -6.63
N SER A 36 -0.76 -1.74 -6.99
CA SER A 36 0.28 -2.01 -7.98
C SER A 36 1.67 -1.82 -7.38
N GLU A 37 2.72 -2.28 -8.05
CA GLU A 37 4.12 -2.16 -7.59
C GLU A 37 4.35 -2.71 -6.17
N LEU A 38 3.71 -3.84 -5.84
CA LEU A 38 3.82 -4.47 -4.53
C LEU A 38 5.24 -4.98 -4.26
N ALA A 39 5.93 -4.32 -3.34
CA ALA A 39 7.24 -4.65 -2.83
C ALA A 39 7.14 -5.09 -1.35
N PRO A 40 6.94 -6.39 -1.07
CA PRO A 40 6.92 -6.90 0.29
C PRO A 40 8.33 -6.95 0.89
N HIS A 41 8.47 -6.46 2.13
CA HIS A 41 9.68 -6.51 2.93
C HIS A 41 9.44 -7.26 4.26
N PRO A 42 9.38 -8.61 4.25
CA PRO A 42 9.04 -9.41 5.44
C PRO A 42 9.97 -9.16 6.64
N ARG A 43 11.27 -8.93 6.37
CA ARG A 43 12.26 -8.62 7.42
C ARG A 43 11.98 -7.31 8.17
N LEU A 44 11.29 -6.37 7.52
CA LEU A 44 10.93 -5.06 8.08
C LEU A 44 9.47 -5.02 8.56
N GLY A 45 8.66 -6.03 8.24
CA GLY A 45 7.24 -6.03 8.55
C GLY A 45 6.45 -5.00 7.74
N ILE A 46 6.88 -4.66 6.51
CA ILE A 46 6.22 -3.66 5.67
C ILE A 46 6.03 -4.15 4.23
N ILE A 47 5.07 -3.55 3.52
CA ILE A 47 4.83 -3.69 2.08
C ILE A 47 4.75 -2.28 1.51
N ASN A 48 5.61 -1.97 0.54
CA ASN A 48 5.45 -0.74 -0.24
C ASN A 48 4.62 -1.06 -1.48
N CYS A 49 3.69 -0.19 -1.85
CA CYS A 49 2.90 -0.32 -3.06
C CYS A 49 2.29 1.02 -3.46
N ASN A 50 1.71 1.06 -4.65
CA ASN A 50 0.85 2.14 -5.09
C ASN A 50 -0.60 1.69 -4.95
N LEU A 51 -1.45 2.51 -4.32
CA LEU A 51 -2.88 2.26 -4.14
C LEU A 51 -3.71 3.35 -4.80
N PRO A 52 -4.87 3.02 -5.42
CA PRO A 52 -5.83 4.04 -5.80
C PRO A 52 -6.22 4.90 -4.58
N ALA A 53 -6.28 6.22 -4.72
CA ALA A 53 -6.57 7.12 -3.59
C ALA A 53 -7.88 6.76 -2.84
N GLY A 54 -8.91 6.31 -3.57
CA GLY A 54 -10.18 5.86 -3.00
C GLY A 54 -10.11 4.55 -2.21
N GLN A 55 -9.00 3.82 -2.26
CA GLN A 55 -8.79 2.53 -1.59
C GLN A 55 -7.86 2.64 -0.37
N LEU A 56 -7.39 3.85 -0.03
CA LEU A 56 -6.50 4.07 1.10
C LEU A 56 -7.12 3.60 2.42
N GLU A 57 -8.37 3.98 2.69
CA GLU A 57 -9.05 3.58 3.92
C GLU A 57 -9.37 2.07 3.92
N ALA A 58 -9.83 1.52 2.79
CA ALA A 58 -10.07 0.08 2.65
C ALA A 58 -8.80 -0.76 2.91
N SER A 59 -7.62 -0.26 2.52
CA SER A 59 -6.35 -0.94 2.80
C SER A 59 -5.99 -1.00 4.29
N ARG A 60 -6.56 -0.11 5.12
CA ARG A 60 -6.38 -0.13 6.59
C ARG A 60 -7.26 -1.17 7.27
N GLU A 61 -8.34 -1.59 6.62
CA GLU A 61 -9.28 -2.60 7.13
C GLU A 61 -8.86 -4.04 6.78
N VAL A 62 -7.81 -4.20 5.98
CA VAL A 62 -7.23 -5.50 5.61
C VAL A 62 -6.70 -6.22 6.86
N GLU A 63 -7.11 -7.47 7.06
CA GLU A 63 -6.67 -8.27 8.20
C GLU A 63 -5.14 -8.43 8.20
N GLY A 64 -4.52 -8.08 9.33
CA GLY A 64 -3.07 -8.12 9.49
C GLY A 64 -2.36 -6.83 9.11
N VAL A 65 -3.06 -5.78 8.64
CA VAL A 65 -2.49 -4.44 8.50
C VAL A 65 -2.52 -3.72 9.85
N ALA A 66 -1.35 -3.27 10.30
CA ALA A 66 -1.17 -2.49 11.52
C ALA A 66 -1.31 -0.97 11.27
N SER A 67 -0.80 -0.49 10.13
CA SER A 67 -0.93 0.92 9.74
C SER A 67 -0.61 1.13 8.26
N VAL A 68 -1.17 2.19 7.67
CA VAL A 68 -0.88 2.60 6.29
C VAL A 68 -0.38 4.04 6.31
N ARG A 69 0.80 4.29 5.73
CA ARG A 69 1.37 5.62 5.57
C ARG A 69 1.49 5.94 4.10
N GLN A 70 0.89 7.06 3.70
CA GLN A 70 1.15 7.64 2.39
C GLN A 70 2.58 8.20 2.36
N GLU A 71 3.35 7.82 1.35
CA GLU A 71 4.60 8.51 1.04
C GLU A 71 4.24 9.91 0.57
N ARG A 72 4.61 10.92 1.35
CA ARG A 72 4.61 12.28 0.83
C ARG A 72 5.70 12.32 -0.21
N SER A 73 5.31 12.42 -1.48
CA SER A 73 6.22 12.86 -2.53
C SER A 73 6.85 14.15 -2.03
N TYR A 74 8.10 14.08 -1.57
CA TYR A 74 8.88 15.27 -1.33
C TYR A 74 8.96 15.91 -2.70
N GLY A 75 8.16 16.96 -2.92
CA GLY A 75 8.27 17.77 -4.11
C GLY A 75 9.72 18.21 -4.18
N VAL A 76 10.49 17.58 -5.05
CA VAL A 76 11.79 18.10 -5.44
C VAL A 76 11.42 19.39 -6.13
N ARG A 77 11.50 20.47 -5.37
CA ARG A 77 11.29 21.83 -5.84
C ARG A 77 12.49 22.08 -6.74
N SER A 78 12.39 21.65 -8.00
CA SER A 78 13.33 22.03 -9.04
C SER A 78 13.28 23.55 -9.13
N HIS A 79 14.37 24.17 -8.68
CA HIS A 79 14.63 25.60 -8.76
C HIS A 79 15.19 25.96 -10.14
#